data_AF-A0A7S1WXA6-F1
#
_entry.id   AF-A0A7S1WXA6-F1
#
_cell.length_a   1.000
_cell.length_b   1.000
_cell.length_c   1.000
_cell.angle_alpha   90.00
_cell.angle_beta   90.00
_cell.angle_gamma   90.00
#
_symmetry.space_group_name_H-M   'P 1'
#
loop_
_entity.id
_entity.type
_entity.pdbx_description
1 polymer ?
#
loop_
_entity_poly.entity_id
_entity_poly.type
_entity_poly.pdbx_seq_one_letter_code
_entity_poly.pdbx_strand_id
1 'polypeptide(L)'
;MKDFAAVCSGLPPLQGSDKWEDQLRERIQEVSGQEVVGVSICWDYSACQGPLMAELHRMQRQVAIESRRGLSMLGEPRRSSFTGQEESAEPGGGCLTQWLHRQEAALLSKIADHPCKPPEDVLAELNSLRSTEKAFVVFRTEGLRDAAVEALEGCGFEFEKRHLSLAPVHHEPASTLFDNMCFNRKQRIYHLIVGIGVIVLALLIWTGAFYLPYAHYMLTFTSASGAEPGSMYSVTFSLVVIIGNQIMYFVCREVAKRVGFQVQGQVETCYMVLYSIAIMFNVLVDLVVAYRMAYIHMIRNGVRTHDGKLLYQVDTGKEIFESYIMQKDLGGKLFSYFFPATCLLPFLFEPVMLYVLPYRLMRTLVRRHAEITPAQAEDLFRATSMDLGRYADILVNVFLASLVFLFPGGYTVLTFGALVLSHVYIYCYDHCRVLRAVPSFCVSSYILSSWSSALLSVPCGMLLAAVTFKTNCRAGFPCVKEEHSLYMRCATAFFLHVGVHLFLLGYVLPCFGRERTTPSKSTFEECSRQCAQSWFTMNPVHCLRSTYIYEHNPPCDFCAVGKEHLLRRNKAIGQYFEAQAADH
;
A
#
# COMPACT_ATOMS: atom_id res chain seq x y z
N MET A 1 -8.12 7.74 18.74
CA MET A 1 -8.36 9.19 18.53
C MET A 1 -9.60 9.45 17.67
N LYS A 2 -9.91 8.58 16.71
CA LYS A 2 -11.08 8.69 15.84
C LYS A 2 -12.42 8.85 16.57
N ASP A 3 -12.58 8.21 17.73
CA ASP A 3 -13.86 8.17 18.46
C ASP A 3 -14.32 9.56 18.97
N PHE A 4 -13.39 10.51 19.08
CA PHE A 4 -13.65 11.87 19.52
C PHE A 4 -13.89 12.86 18.38
N ALA A 5 -13.80 12.43 17.12
CA ALA A 5 -13.81 13.33 15.98
C ALA A 5 -14.96 13.06 15.01
N ALA A 6 -15.47 14.15 14.45
CA ALA A 6 -16.37 14.15 13.31
C ALA A 6 -15.73 14.90 12.14
N VAL A 7 -16.04 14.48 10.92
CA VAL A 7 -15.68 15.19 9.70
C VAL A 7 -16.83 16.13 9.33
N CYS A 8 -16.50 17.41 9.26
CA CYS A 8 -17.37 18.44 8.70
C CYS A 8 -17.11 18.51 7.19
N SER A 9 -18.16 18.39 6.38
CA SER A 9 -18.08 18.38 4.91
C SER A 9 -18.98 19.45 4.29
N GLY A 10 -18.52 20.05 3.19
CA GLY A 10 -19.24 21.09 2.44
C GLY A 10 -18.69 22.50 2.67
N LEU A 11 -17.51 22.65 3.27
CA LEU A 11 -16.91 23.95 3.56
C LEU A 11 -16.73 24.76 2.27
N PRO A 12 -17.09 26.06 2.29
CA PRO A 12 -16.72 26.95 1.20
C PRO A 12 -15.20 27.10 1.15
N PRO A 13 -14.64 27.59 0.04
CA PRO A 13 -13.23 27.95 -0.02
C PRO A 13 -12.97 29.16 0.88
N LEU A 14 -12.40 28.92 2.05
CA LEU A 14 -12.05 29.92 3.05
C LEU A 14 -10.64 30.46 2.79
N GLN A 15 -10.43 31.73 3.16
CA GLN A 15 -9.15 32.41 3.01
C GLN A 15 -8.20 32.07 4.16
N GLY A 16 -6.94 31.76 3.86
CA GLY A 16 -5.93 31.41 4.86
C GLY A 16 -5.60 32.51 5.88
N SER A 17 -5.91 33.78 5.62
CA SER A 17 -5.60 34.88 6.53
C SER A 17 -6.41 34.88 7.82
N ASP A 18 -7.62 34.33 7.80
CA ASP A 18 -8.55 34.50 8.92
C ASP A 18 -8.55 33.28 9.85
N LYS A 19 -9.04 33.50 11.08
CA LYS A 19 -9.12 32.49 12.14
C LYS A 19 -10.39 31.64 12.01
N TRP A 20 -10.52 30.95 10.88
CA TRP A 20 -11.71 30.17 10.55
C TRP A 20 -11.94 28.96 11.45
N GLU A 21 -10.88 28.37 12.02
CA GLU A 21 -11.01 27.25 12.96
C GLU A 21 -11.81 27.65 14.21
N ASP A 22 -11.60 28.85 14.75
CA ASP A 22 -12.34 29.38 15.90
C ASP A 22 -13.80 29.67 15.56
N GLN A 23 -14.06 30.33 14.43
CA GLN A 23 -15.42 30.66 13.99
C GLN A 23 -16.24 29.39 13.72
N LEU A 24 -15.63 28.38 13.08
CA LEU A 24 -16.30 27.11 12.82
C LEU A 24 -16.52 26.32 14.11
N ARG A 25 -15.58 26.37 15.07
CA ARG A 25 -15.76 25.78 16.40
C ARG A 25 -16.99 26.40 17.09
N GLU A 26 -17.03 27.72 17.21
CA GLU A 26 -18.12 28.46 17.87
C GLU A 26 -19.47 28.16 17.23
N ARG A 27 -19.53 28.18 15.89
CA ARG A 27 -20.77 27.87 15.17
C ARG A 27 -21.25 26.46 15.46
N ILE A 28 -20.35 25.46 15.46
CA ILE A 28 -20.72 24.07 15.73
C ILE A 28 -21.19 23.90 17.18
N GLN A 29 -20.53 24.56 18.15
CA GLN A 29 -20.97 24.54 19.54
C GLN A 29 -22.36 25.16 19.71
N GLU A 30 -22.63 26.27 19.02
CA GLU A 30 -23.94 26.94 19.04
C GLU A 30 -25.05 26.04 18.48
N VAL A 31 -24.84 25.44 17.30
CA VAL A 31 -25.90 24.66 16.63
C VAL A 31 -26.08 23.26 17.23
N SER A 32 -25.02 22.63 17.74
CA SER A 32 -25.11 21.28 18.31
C SER A 32 -25.37 21.27 19.82
N GLY A 33 -25.10 22.38 20.51
CA GLY A 33 -25.13 22.47 21.97
C GLY A 33 -24.06 21.62 22.67
N GLN A 34 -23.09 21.06 21.93
CA GLN A 34 -22.06 20.16 22.48
C GLN A 34 -20.71 20.86 22.64
N GLU A 35 -19.91 20.41 23.61
CA GLU A 35 -18.56 20.94 23.87
C GLU A 35 -17.55 20.46 22.80
N VAL A 36 -16.99 21.41 22.04
CA VAL A 36 -15.97 21.16 21.01
C VAL A 36 -14.61 21.60 21.54
N VAL A 37 -13.62 20.71 21.49
CA VAL A 37 -12.22 20.97 21.89
C VAL A 37 -11.53 21.87 20.87
N GLY A 38 -11.73 21.59 19.58
CA GLY A 38 -11.13 22.38 18.50
C GLY A 38 -11.48 21.85 17.12
N VAL A 39 -11.09 22.62 16.11
CA VAL A 39 -11.33 22.31 14.70
C VAL A 39 -10.00 22.36 13.93
N SER A 40 -9.79 21.38 13.06
CA SER A 40 -8.62 21.25 12.19
C SER A 40 -9.10 21.28 10.73
N ILE A 41 -8.99 22.44 10.09
CA ILE A 41 -9.40 22.62 8.69
C ILE A 41 -8.38 21.96 7.76
N CYS A 42 -8.87 21.25 6.73
CA CYS A 42 -8.01 20.72 5.68
C CYS A 42 -7.77 21.82 4.64
N TRP A 43 -6.53 22.23 4.47
CA TRP A 43 -6.11 23.27 3.52
C TRP A 43 -5.52 22.65 2.25
N ASP A 44 -5.69 23.31 1.09
CA ASP A 44 -5.00 22.92 -0.14
C ASP A 44 -3.64 23.60 -0.19
N TYR A 45 -2.61 22.84 0.16
CA TYR A 45 -1.20 23.27 0.10
C TYR A 45 -0.40 22.48 -0.94
N SER A 46 -1.06 21.86 -1.91
CA SER A 46 -0.41 21.04 -2.94
C SER A 46 0.66 21.80 -3.74
N ALA A 47 0.50 23.11 -3.91
CA ALA A 47 1.45 23.97 -4.60
C ALA A 47 2.71 24.33 -3.78
N CYS A 48 2.63 24.30 -2.45
CA CYS A 48 3.70 24.73 -1.53
C CYS A 48 4.09 23.68 -0.48
N GLN A 49 3.75 22.40 -0.72
CA GLN A 49 4.03 21.29 0.21
C GLN A 49 5.49 21.21 0.64
N GLY A 50 6.43 21.28 -0.31
CA GLY A 50 7.87 21.18 -0.03
C GLY A 50 8.36 22.25 0.96
N PRO A 51 8.18 23.55 0.65
CA PRO A 51 8.52 24.65 1.55
C PRO A 51 7.87 24.55 2.95
N LEU A 52 6.57 24.26 3.03
CA LEU A 52 5.87 24.18 4.32
C LEU A 52 6.38 23.01 5.19
N MET A 53 6.64 21.85 4.59
CA MET A 53 7.22 20.72 5.32
C MET A 53 8.65 20.99 5.78
N ALA A 54 9.46 21.69 4.96
CA ALA A 54 10.80 22.11 5.36
C ALA A 54 10.77 23.05 6.58
N GLU A 55 9.78 23.94 6.65
CA GLU A 55 9.59 24.83 7.79
C GLU A 55 9.18 24.07 9.06
N LEU A 56 8.28 23.10 8.96
CA LEU A 56 7.94 22.23 10.09
C LEU A 56 9.16 21.48 10.63
N HIS A 57 9.99 20.94 9.73
CA HIS A 57 11.24 20.28 10.12
C HIS A 57 12.23 21.28 10.77
N ARG A 58 12.28 22.54 10.32
CA ARG A 58 13.07 23.60 10.95
C ARG A 58 12.60 23.88 12.38
N MET A 59 11.29 24.04 12.58
CA MET A 59 10.71 24.27 13.91
C MET A 59 10.98 23.11 14.87
N GLN A 60 10.82 21.86 14.43
CA GLN A 60 11.16 20.69 15.23
C GLN A 60 12.64 20.63 15.61
N ARG A 61 13.55 20.95 14.66
CA ARG A 61 14.99 21.06 14.93
C ARG A 61 15.28 22.11 16.02
N GLN A 62 14.59 23.25 15.98
CA GLN A 62 14.74 24.30 16.98
C GLN A 62 14.31 23.83 18.38
N VAL A 63 13.17 23.15 18.50
CA VAL A 63 12.69 22.59 19.78
C VAL A 63 13.67 21.54 20.33
N ALA A 64 14.25 20.70 19.46
CA ALA A 64 15.27 19.73 19.87
C ALA A 64 16.54 20.41 20.43
N ILE A 65 16.97 21.53 19.83
CA ILE A 65 18.11 22.32 20.32
C ILE A 65 17.79 22.96 21.68
N GLU A 66 16.62 23.57 21.82
CA GLU A 66 16.17 24.20 23.07
C GLU A 66 16.07 23.19 24.21
N SER A 67 15.49 22.02 23.93
CA SER A 67 15.39 20.92 24.89
C SER A 67 16.77 20.44 25.36
N ARG A 68 17.74 20.31 24.43
CA ARG A 68 19.12 19.95 24.79
C ARG A 68 19.84 21.03 25.59
N ARG A 69 19.61 22.31 25.30
CA ARG A 69 20.18 23.42 26.08
C ARG A 69 19.64 23.44 27.51
N GLY A 70 18.37 23.08 27.71
CA GLY A 70 17.81 22.89 29.05
C GLY A 70 18.49 21.76 29.84
N LEU A 71 18.95 20.70 29.17
CA LEU A 71 19.72 19.60 29.76
C LEU A 71 21.24 19.90 29.90
N SER A 72 21.80 20.76 29.06
CA SER A 72 23.25 21.05 28.95
C SER A 72 23.72 22.21 29.84
N MET A 73 23.23 22.28 31.10
CA MET A 73 24.01 22.88 32.21
C MET A 73 25.09 21.91 32.74
N LEU A 74 25.22 20.72 32.13
CA LEU A 74 26.28 19.74 32.37
C LEU A 74 26.96 19.37 31.04
N GLY A 75 28.05 20.07 30.71
CA GLY A 75 29.02 19.65 29.71
C GLY A 75 28.84 20.25 28.30
N GLU A 76 29.74 21.15 27.92
CA GLU A 76 29.89 21.62 26.54
C GLU A 76 30.40 20.49 25.61
N PRO A 77 29.78 20.28 24.44
CA PRO A 77 30.42 19.50 23.39
C PRO A 77 31.45 20.35 22.64
N ARG A 78 32.70 19.87 22.67
CA ARG A 78 33.85 20.42 21.97
C ARG A 78 33.59 20.45 20.45
N ARG A 79 33.41 21.64 19.87
CA ARG A 79 33.39 21.85 18.42
C ARG A 79 34.76 21.52 17.83
N SER A 80 34.88 20.43 17.08
CA SER A 80 36.01 20.22 16.17
C SER A 80 35.74 20.98 14.88
N SER A 81 36.43 22.10 14.69
CA SER A 81 36.56 22.77 13.40
C SER A 81 37.47 21.91 12.51
N PHE A 82 36.88 21.16 11.58
CA PHE A 82 37.63 20.53 10.50
C PHE A 82 37.45 21.39 9.25
N THR A 83 38.43 22.25 8.97
CA THR A 83 38.59 22.93 7.69
C THR A 83 39.27 21.95 6.73
N GLY A 84 38.47 21.16 6.02
CA GLY A 84 38.93 20.40 4.87
C GLY A 84 38.76 21.23 3.61
N GLN A 85 39.87 21.63 2.98
CA GLN A 85 39.87 22.15 1.61
C GLN A 85 39.38 21.03 0.68
N GLU A 86 38.31 21.30 -0.08
CA GLU A 86 37.87 20.44 -1.18
C GLU A 86 38.83 20.59 -2.36
N GLU A 87 39.71 19.59 -2.55
CA GLU A 87 40.31 19.32 -3.86
C GLU A 87 39.25 18.62 -4.72
N SER A 88 38.73 19.34 -5.71
CA SER A 88 37.89 18.79 -6.77
C SER A 88 38.72 17.85 -7.66
N ALA A 89 38.67 16.55 -7.38
CA ALA A 89 39.22 15.52 -8.26
C ALA A 89 38.30 15.32 -9.48
N GLU A 90 38.82 15.51 -10.69
CA GLU A 90 38.10 15.21 -11.93
C GLU A 90 37.83 13.69 -12.05
N PRO A 91 36.60 13.25 -12.38
CA PRO A 91 36.30 11.83 -12.49
C PRO A 91 36.72 11.28 -13.85
N GLY A 92 37.96 10.80 -13.95
CA GLY A 92 38.46 9.93 -15.02
C GLY A 92 37.91 8.49 -14.96
N GLY A 93 36.60 8.33 -14.74
CA GLY A 93 35.93 7.03 -14.61
C GLY A 93 35.16 6.62 -15.88
N GLY A 94 35.17 5.33 -16.21
CA GLY A 94 34.40 4.78 -17.34
C GLY A 94 32.89 5.01 -17.25
N CYS A 95 32.15 4.63 -18.30
CA CYS A 95 30.71 4.88 -18.47
C CYS A 95 29.86 4.49 -17.24
N LEU A 96 30.18 3.36 -16.58
CA LEU A 96 29.48 2.91 -15.37
C LEU A 96 29.71 3.84 -14.17
N THR A 97 30.93 4.35 -13.99
CA THR A 97 31.27 5.27 -12.89
C THR A 97 30.58 6.62 -13.07
N GLN A 98 30.56 7.15 -14.30
CA GLN A 98 29.81 8.37 -14.61
C GLN A 98 28.31 8.18 -14.42
N TRP A 99 27.76 7.02 -14.81
CA TRP A 99 26.35 6.71 -14.57
C TRP A 99 26.04 6.63 -13.07
N LEU A 100 26.88 5.96 -12.29
CA LEU A 100 26.73 5.87 -10.83
C LEU A 100 26.81 7.25 -10.16
N HIS A 101 27.76 8.10 -10.55
CA HIS A 101 27.84 9.48 -10.05
C HIS A 101 26.61 10.31 -10.41
N ARG A 102 26.05 10.14 -11.62
CA ARG A 102 24.79 10.81 -11.97
C ARG A 102 23.62 10.33 -11.12
N GLN A 103 23.53 9.03 -10.83
CA GLN A 103 22.49 8.49 -9.94
C GLN A 103 22.67 8.97 -8.49
N GLU A 104 23.91 9.01 -8.00
CA GLU A 104 24.27 9.55 -6.69
C GLU A 104 23.90 11.03 -6.58
N ALA A 105 24.29 11.86 -7.56
CA ALA A 105 23.92 13.26 -7.61
C ALA A 105 22.40 13.47 -7.67
N ALA A 106 21.68 12.65 -8.46
CA ALA A 106 20.23 12.70 -8.53
C ALA A 106 19.53 12.25 -7.23
N LEU A 107 20.16 11.34 -6.48
CA LEU A 107 19.69 10.94 -5.16
C LEU A 107 19.92 12.06 -4.14
N LEU A 108 21.12 12.64 -4.12
CA LEU A 108 21.46 13.77 -3.26
C LEU A 108 20.57 14.99 -3.52
N SER A 109 20.26 15.29 -4.78
CA SER A 109 19.35 16.39 -5.12
C SER A 109 17.92 16.15 -4.61
N LYS A 110 17.49 14.89 -4.47
CA LYS A 110 16.19 14.55 -3.88
C LYS A 110 16.20 14.60 -2.35
N ILE A 111 17.36 14.41 -1.74
CA ILE A 111 17.55 14.46 -0.28
C ILE A 111 17.78 15.91 0.18
N ALA A 112 18.31 16.77 -0.69
CA ALA A 112 18.54 18.17 -0.40
C ALA A 112 17.26 18.84 0.12
N ASP A 113 17.36 19.49 1.29
CA ASP A 113 16.26 20.23 1.88
C ASP A 113 15.75 21.28 0.87
N HIS A 114 14.44 21.41 0.76
CA HIS A 114 13.88 22.62 0.15
C HIS A 114 14.37 23.82 0.97
N PRO A 115 14.78 24.92 0.32
CA PRO A 115 15.28 26.08 1.04
C PRO A 115 14.21 26.56 2.02
N CYS A 116 14.58 26.65 3.31
CA CYS A 116 13.71 27.24 4.31
C CYS A 116 13.46 28.69 3.91
N LYS A 117 12.18 29.05 3.79
CA LYS A 117 11.79 30.42 3.50
C LYS A 117 11.85 31.25 4.78
N PRO A 118 12.11 32.56 4.69
CA PRO A 118 11.97 33.44 5.85
C PRO A 118 10.53 33.36 6.39
N PRO A 119 10.33 33.60 7.70
CA PRO A 119 9.01 33.56 8.34
C PRO A 119 7.92 34.37 7.61
N GLU A 120 8.30 35.54 7.06
CA GLU A 120 7.38 36.42 6.32
C GLU A 120 6.83 35.76 5.06
N ASP A 121 7.65 35.01 4.33
CA ASP A 121 7.24 34.28 3.13
C ASP A 121 6.33 33.11 3.48
N VAL A 122 6.60 32.40 4.58
CA VAL A 122 5.74 31.32 5.07
C VAL A 122 4.37 31.86 5.46
N LEU A 123 4.32 32.99 6.17
CA LEU A 123 3.07 33.66 6.51
C LEU A 123 2.32 34.11 5.25
N ALA A 124 3.01 34.68 4.25
CA ALA A 124 2.40 35.05 2.97
C ALA A 124 1.80 33.83 2.25
N GLU A 125 2.51 32.69 2.26
CA GLU A 125 2.00 31.43 1.71
C GLU A 125 0.76 30.94 2.46
N LEU A 126 0.82 30.86 3.80
CA LEU A 126 -0.31 30.46 4.64
C LEU A 126 -1.53 31.34 4.42
N ASN A 127 -1.32 32.66 4.31
CA ASN A 127 -2.37 33.63 4.03
C ASN A 127 -2.96 33.42 2.64
N SER A 128 -2.18 32.97 1.66
CA SER A 128 -2.65 32.73 0.29
C SER A 128 -3.45 31.42 0.12
N LEU A 129 -3.33 30.48 1.07
CA LEU A 129 -4.00 29.17 0.99
C LEU A 129 -5.52 29.30 0.92
N ARG A 130 -6.13 28.27 0.33
CA ARG A 130 -7.58 28.07 0.33
C ARG A 130 -7.93 26.78 1.07
N SER A 131 -9.00 26.81 1.85
CA SER A 131 -9.49 25.59 2.49
C SER A 131 -10.09 24.65 1.45
N THR A 132 -10.01 23.36 1.74
CA THR A 132 -10.79 22.33 1.05
C THR A 132 -12.22 22.29 1.62
N GLU A 133 -13.06 21.41 1.09
CA GLU A 133 -14.45 21.23 1.56
C GLU A 133 -14.56 20.51 2.91
N LYS A 134 -13.44 20.19 3.59
CA LYS A 134 -13.39 19.33 4.77
C LYS A 134 -12.67 19.94 5.97
N ALA A 135 -13.16 19.63 7.16
CA ALA A 135 -12.48 19.87 8.42
C ALA A 135 -12.75 18.74 9.41
N PHE A 136 -11.85 18.54 10.36
CA PHE A 136 -12.04 17.63 11.48
C PHE A 136 -12.41 18.41 12.73
N VAL A 137 -13.49 17.99 13.38
CA VAL A 137 -14.04 18.62 14.58
C VAL A 137 -13.86 17.65 15.73
N VAL A 138 -13.16 18.07 16.78
CA VAL A 138 -12.84 17.22 17.92
C VAL A 138 -13.69 17.60 19.12
N PHE A 139 -14.37 16.62 19.70
CA PHE A 139 -15.22 16.76 20.88
C PHE A 139 -14.52 16.20 22.12
N ARG A 140 -15.00 16.59 23.30
CA ARG A 140 -14.40 16.15 24.56
C ARG A 140 -14.60 14.67 24.85
N THR A 141 -15.73 14.07 24.44
CA THR A 141 -16.02 12.64 24.60
C THR A 141 -16.67 12.08 23.35
N GLU A 142 -16.65 10.76 23.21
CA GLU A 142 -17.35 10.07 22.11
C GLU A 142 -18.86 10.35 22.15
N GLY A 143 -19.47 10.34 23.34
CA GLY A 143 -20.91 10.62 23.49
C GLY A 143 -21.30 12.04 23.03
N LEU A 144 -20.46 13.05 23.28
CA LEU A 144 -20.70 14.41 22.80
C LEU A 144 -20.57 14.50 21.27
N ARG A 145 -19.61 13.78 20.68
CA ARG A 145 -19.48 13.68 19.22
C ARG A 145 -20.72 13.05 18.61
N ASP A 146 -21.19 11.93 19.16
CA ASP A 146 -22.36 11.23 18.65
C ASP A 146 -23.62 12.08 18.77
N ALA A 147 -23.83 12.73 19.91
CA ALA A 147 -24.94 13.66 20.11
C ALA A 147 -24.91 14.84 19.11
N ALA A 148 -23.73 15.39 18.81
CA ALA A 148 -23.59 16.46 17.82
C ALA A 148 -23.89 16.00 16.39
N VAL A 149 -23.44 14.79 16.04
CA VAL A 149 -23.73 14.18 14.73
C VAL A 149 -25.23 13.92 14.59
N GLU A 150 -25.86 13.34 15.61
CA GLU A 150 -27.30 13.05 15.63
C GLU A 150 -28.15 14.33 15.56
N ALA A 151 -27.77 15.37 16.31
CA ALA A 151 -28.47 16.66 16.30
C ALA A 151 -28.44 17.35 14.91
N LEU A 152 -27.43 17.06 14.09
CA LEU A 152 -27.24 17.65 12.76
C LEU A 152 -27.52 16.65 11.62
N GLU A 153 -28.02 15.46 11.95
CA GLU A 153 -28.29 14.41 10.96
C GLU A 153 -29.47 14.82 10.07
N GLY A 154 -29.27 14.76 8.74
CA GLY A 154 -30.29 15.10 7.74
C GLY A 154 -30.55 16.61 7.55
N CYS A 155 -30.50 17.40 8.61
CA CYS A 155 -30.76 18.85 8.56
C CYS A 155 -29.52 19.71 8.39
N GLY A 156 -28.31 19.22 8.71
CA GLY A 156 -27.07 19.97 8.61
C GLY A 156 -27.08 21.33 9.32
N PHE A 157 -26.19 22.23 8.92
CA PHE A 157 -26.20 23.62 9.41
C PHE A 157 -25.64 24.60 8.38
N GLU A 158 -26.06 25.86 8.46
CA GLU A 158 -25.52 26.91 7.59
C GLU A 158 -24.28 27.58 8.20
N PHE A 159 -23.26 27.77 7.36
CA PHE A 159 -22.04 28.52 7.62
C PHE A 159 -21.56 29.16 6.33
N GLU A 160 -21.28 30.48 6.35
CA GLU A 160 -20.80 31.22 5.17
C GLU A 160 -21.63 30.95 3.89
N LYS A 161 -22.96 30.96 4.03
CA LYS A 161 -23.96 30.73 2.96
C LYS A 161 -23.88 29.34 2.31
N ARG A 162 -23.20 28.38 2.95
CA ARG A 162 -23.17 26.99 2.54
C ARG A 162 -23.74 26.09 3.61
N HIS A 163 -24.33 25.01 3.14
CA HIS A 163 -24.88 23.97 3.98
C HIS A 163 -23.81 22.92 4.28
N LEU A 164 -23.51 22.75 5.56
CA LEU A 164 -22.51 21.82 6.08
C LEU A 164 -23.18 20.59 6.67
N SER A 165 -22.46 19.47 6.60
CA SER A 165 -22.86 18.20 7.20
C SER A 165 -21.76 17.69 8.12
N LEU A 166 -22.16 17.03 9.21
CA LEU A 166 -21.27 16.45 10.19
C LEU A 166 -21.44 14.92 10.17
N ALA A 167 -20.34 14.18 10.09
CA ALA A 167 -20.36 12.72 10.08
C ALA A 167 -19.24 12.15 10.96
N PRO A 168 -19.41 10.95 11.57
CA PRO A 168 -18.40 10.36 12.43
C PRO A 168 -17.16 9.95 11.63
N VAL A 169 -15.98 10.08 12.22
CA VAL A 169 -14.73 9.65 11.57
C VAL A 169 -14.45 8.19 11.86
N HIS A 170 -14.12 7.41 10.83
CA HIS A 170 -13.88 5.96 10.93
C HIS A 170 -12.41 5.54 10.77
N HIS A 171 -11.47 6.48 10.86
CA HIS A 171 -10.04 6.25 10.70
C HIS A 171 -9.24 7.12 11.67
N GLU A 172 -8.03 6.71 12.01
CA GLU A 172 -7.17 7.45 12.93
C GLU A 172 -6.46 8.62 12.23
N PRO A 173 -6.10 9.70 12.94
CA PRO A 173 -5.41 10.85 12.35
C PRO A 173 -4.09 10.45 11.67
N ALA A 174 -3.36 9.48 12.23
CA ALA A 174 -2.13 8.94 11.64
C ALA A 174 -2.31 8.29 10.26
N SER A 175 -3.53 7.81 9.95
CA SER A 175 -3.85 7.23 8.65
C SER A 175 -4.40 8.24 7.65
N THR A 176 -4.53 9.52 8.05
CA THR A 176 -5.06 10.59 7.21
C THR A 176 -3.96 11.17 6.34
N LEU A 177 -4.21 11.25 5.03
CA LEU A 177 -3.29 11.84 4.05
C LEU A 177 -3.74 13.27 3.77
N PHE A 178 -3.27 14.22 4.58
CA PHE A 178 -3.62 15.64 4.45
C PHE A 178 -3.21 16.21 3.08
N ASP A 179 -2.10 15.75 2.51
CA ASP A 179 -1.62 16.15 1.18
C ASP A 179 -2.65 15.88 0.07
N ASN A 180 -3.49 14.86 0.25
CA ASN A 180 -4.47 14.41 -0.74
C ASN A 180 -5.88 14.98 -0.49
N MET A 181 -6.05 15.88 0.48
CA MET A 181 -7.36 16.44 0.82
C MET A 181 -7.94 17.33 -0.28
N CYS A 182 -7.10 17.91 -1.14
CA CYS A 182 -7.52 18.73 -2.28
C CYS A 182 -8.21 17.92 -3.41
N PHE A 183 -8.04 16.60 -3.45
CA PHE A 183 -8.60 15.79 -4.53
C PHE A 183 -10.09 15.50 -4.37
N ASN A 184 -10.86 15.95 -5.35
CA ASN A 184 -12.29 15.70 -5.45
C ASN A 184 -12.58 14.27 -5.95
N ARG A 185 -13.79 13.76 -5.66
CA ARG A 185 -14.20 12.40 -6.06
C ARG A 185 -14.06 12.15 -7.57
N LYS A 186 -14.41 13.13 -8.40
CA LYS A 186 -14.28 13.04 -9.87
C LYS A 186 -12.83 12.91 -10.32
N GLN A 187 -11.92 13.69 -9.74
CA GLN A 187 -10.48 13.61 -10.03
C GLN A 187 -9.91 12.25 -9.61
N ARG A 188 -10.30 11.73 -8.44
CA ARG A 188 -9.87 10.40 -8.00
C ARG A 188 -10.33 9.29 -8.96
N ILE A 189 -11.59 9.33 -9.42
CA ILE A 189 -12.10 8.37 -10.41
C ILE A 189 -11.31 8.48 -11.71
N TYR A 190 -11.05 9.70 -12.19
CA TYR A 190 -10.26 9.93 -13.39
C TYR A 190 -8.83 9.37 -13.24
N HIS A 191 -8.13 9.67 -12.14
CA HIS A 191 -6.79 9.14 -11.87
C HIS A 191 -6.77 7.61 -11.75
N LEU A 192 -7.82 7.00 -11.17
CA LEU A 192 -7.96 5.56 -11.12
C LEU A 192 -8.10 4.94 -12.52
N ILE A 193 -8.93 5.52 -13.40
CA ILE A 193 -9.10 5.05 -14.78
C ILE A 193 -7.79 5.17 -15.56
N VAL A 194 -7.12 6.32 -15.47
CA VAL A 194 -5.80 6.52 -16.09
C VAL A 194 -4.79 5.52 -15.54
N GLY A 195 -4.78 5.30 -14.23
CA GLY A 195 -3.93 4.32 -13.57
C GLY A 195 -4.14 2.89 -14.05
N ILE A 196 -5.40 2.46 -14.23
CA ILE A 196 -5.74 1.16 -14.84
C ILE A 196 -5.19 1.09 -16.27
N GLY A 197 -5.33 2.16 -17.06
CA GLY A 197 -4.75 2.23 -18.41
C GLY A 197 -3.23 2.05 -18.42
N VAL A 198 -2.52 2.65 -17.45
CA VAL A 198 -1.07 2.48 -17.27
C VAL A 198 -0.71 1.03 -16.91
N ILE A 199 -1.49 0.37 -16.05
CA ILE A 199 -1.30 -1.05 -15.70
C ILE A 199 -1.48 -1.93 -16.93
N VAL A 200 -2.54 -1.72 -17.72
CA VAL A 200 -2.80 -2.48 -18.95
C VAL A 200 -1.66 -2.27 -19.95
N LEU A 201 -1.21 -1.02 -20.14
CA LEU A 201 -0.07 -0.72 -21.02
C LEU A 201 1.21 -1.42 -20.54
N ALA A 202 1.50 -1.40 -19.25
CA ALA A 202 2.64 -2.11 -18.68
C ALA A 202 2.57 -3.62 -18.91
N LEU A 203 1.40 -4.24 -18.75
CA LEU A 203 1.18 -5.65 -19.05
C LEU A 203 1.35 -5.96 -20.54
N LEU A 204 0.87 -5.10 -21.43
CA LEU A 204 1.05 -5.28 -22.88
C LEU A 204 2.51 -5.16 -23.29
N ILE A 205 3.23 -4.17 -22.76
CA ILE A 205 4.67 -4.00 -22.98
C ILE A 205 5.42 -5.22 -22.44
N TRP A 206 5.10 -5.67 -21.23
CA TRP A 206 5.71 -6.84 -20.63
C TRP A 206 5.52 -8.09 -21.51
N THR A 207 4.27 -8.32 -21.91
CA THR A 207 3.88 -9.45 -22.75
C THR A 207 4.60 -9.39 -24.10
N GLY A 208 4.57 -8.26 -24.79
CA GLY A 208 5.16 -8.08 -26.12
C GLY A 208 6.69 -8.08 -26.13
N ALA A 209 7.33 -7.44 -25.16
CA ALA A 209 8.78 -7.21 -25.16
C ALA A 209 9.58 -8.32 -24.46
N PHE A 210 8.99 -9.04 -23.50
CA PHE A 210 9.70 -10.06 -22.73
C PHE A 210 9.10 -11.45 -22.92
N TYR A 211 7.78 -11.58 -22.76
CA TYR A 211 7.14 -12.89 -22.76
C TYR A 211 7.04 -13.50 -24.17
N LEU A 212 6.61 -12.74 -25.17
CA LEU A 212 6.52 -13.22 -26.57
C LEU A 212 7.88 -13.66 -27.13
N PRO A 213 8.98 -12.89 -26.96
CA PRO A 213 10.31 -13.33 -27.37
C PRO A 213 10.76 -14.62 -26.68
N TYR A 214 10.49 -14.74 -25.38
CA TYR A 214 10.74 -15.97 -24.63
C TYR A 214 9.96 -17.15 -25.21
N ALA A 215 8.65 -16.99 -25.44
CA ALA A 215 7.81 -18.03 -26.01
C ALA A 215 8.27 -18.44 -27.43
N HIS A 216 8.64 -17.46 -28.26
CA HIS A 216 9.17 -17.71 -29.60
C HIS A 216 10.50 -18.46 -29.57
N TYR A 217 11.42 -18.06 -28.69
CA TYR A 217 12.70 -18.74 -28.49
C TYR A 217 12.48 -20.20 -28.04
N MET A 218 11.57 -20.43 -27.08
CA MET A 218 11.23 -21.77 -26.62
C MET A 218 10.66 -22.65 -27.73
N LEU A 219 9.78 -22.10 -28.58
CA LEU A 219 9.22 -22.83 -29.71
C LEU A 219 10.28 -23.16 -30.77
N THR A 220 11.24 -22.28 -31.02
CA THR A 220 12.28 -22.46 -32.04
C THR A 220 13.43 -23.36 -31.57
N PHE A 221 13.98 -23.11 -30.38
CA PHE A 221 15.10 -23.89 -29.81
C PHE A 221 14.73 -25.37 -29.63
N THR A 222 13.58 -25.64 -29.01
CA THR A 222 13.10 -27.01 -28.78
C THR A 222 12.86 -27.77 -30.09
N SER A 223 12.52 -27.05 -31.17
CA SER A 223 12.29 -27.65 -32.49
C SER A 223 13.59 -28.01 -33.21
N ALA A 224 14.71 -27.34 -32.91
CA ALA A 224 15.99 -27.60 -33.54
C ALA A 224 16.77 -28.73 -32.86
N SER A 225 16.61 -28.90 -31.55
CA SER A 225 17.46 -29.79 -30.75
C SER A 225 16.83 -31.14 -30.41
N GLY A 226 15.50 -31.27 -30.45
CA GLY A 226 14.78 -32.47 -30.01
C GLY A 226 14.97 -32.84 -28.52
N ALA A 227 15.74 -32.05 -27.78
CA ALA A 227 16.08 -32.26 -26.38
C ALA A 227 15.09 -31.53 -25.46
N GLU A 228 14.79 -32.14 -24.31
CA GLU A 228 14.05 -31.44 -23.26
C GLU A 228 14.85 -30.23 -22.76
N PRO A 229 14.18 -29.09 -22.47
CA PRO A 229 14.86 -27.94 -21.90
C PRO A 229 15.46 -28.31 -20.53
N GLY A 230 16.79 -28.23 -20.41
CA GLY A 230 17.53 -28.49 -19.16
C GLY A 230 17.20 -27.56 -17.98
N SER A 231 17.88 -27.75 -16.84
CA SER A 231 17.59 -27.01 -15.59
C SER A 231 17.72 -25.48 -15.72
N MET A 232 18.61 -24.98 -16.60
CA MET A 232 18.79 -23.54 -16.81
C MET A 232 17.53 -22.85 -17.35
N TYR A 233 16.66 -23.54 -18.10
CA TYR A 233 15.42 -22.94 -18.61
C TYR A 233 14.40 -22.68 -17.50
N SER A 234 14.28 -23.61 -16.55
CA SER A 234 13.43 -23.44 -15.37
C SER A 234 13.88 -22.23 -14.53
N VAL A 235 15.19 -22.03 -14.42
CA VAL A 235 15.78 -20.86 -13.74
C VAL A 235 15.47 -19.57 -14.50
N THR A 236 15.68 -19.52 -15.81
CA THR A 236 15.39 -18.32 -16.62
C THR A 236 13.91 -17.95 -16.58
N PHE A 237 13.02 -18.94 -16.70
CA PHE A 237 11.57 -18.71 -16.58
C PHE A 237 11.21 -18.16 -15.19
N SER A 238 11.75 -18.77 -14.12
CA SER A 238 11.53 -18.30 -12.74
C SER A 238 12.00 -16.85 -12.55
N LEU A 239 13.14 -16.47 -13.12
CA LEU A 239 13.65 -15.10 -13.07
C LEU A 239 12.74 -14.11 -13.81
N VAL A 240 12.27 -14.48 -15.01
CA VAL A 240 11.31 -13.65 -15.76
C VAL A 240 10.05 -13.42 -14.94
N VAL A 241 9.50 -14.46 -14.31
CA VAL A 241 8.32 -14.37 -13.44
C VAL A 241 8.58 -13.44 -12.24
N ILE A 242 9.70 -13.62 -11.53
CA ILE A 242 10.06 -12.79 -10.37
C ILE A 242 10.17 -11.31 -10.78
N ILE A 243 10.87 -11.03 -11.89
CA ILE A 243 11.06 -9.66 -12.39
C ILE A 243 9.71 -9.05 -12.82
N GLY A 244 8.89 -9.81 -13.54
CA GLY A 244 7.57 -9.35 -13.99
C GLY A 244 6.66 -9.00 -12.82
N ASN A 245 6.59 -9.88 -11.82
CA ASN A 245 5.80 -9.64 -10.61
C ASN A 245 6.32 -8.42 -9.84
N GLN A 246 7.64 -8.22 -9.77
CA GLN A 246 8.25 -7.06 -9.10
C GLN A 246 7.97 -5.73 -9.82
N ILE A 247 7.96 -5.74 -11.16
CA ILE A 247 7.56 -4.57 -11.96
C ILE A 247 6.09 -4.24 -11.69
N MET A 248 5.22 -5.25 -11.71
CA MET A 248 3.79 -5.04 -11.45
C MET A 248 3.53 -4.53 -10.04
N TYR A 249 4.26 -5.05 -9.05
CA TYR A 249 4.24 -4.54 -7.68
C TYR A 249 4.52 -3.03 -7.63
N PHE A 250 5.58 -2.57 -8.31
CA PHE A 250 5.95 -1.16 -8.34
C PHE A 250 4.91 -0.30 -9.08
N VAL A 251 4.49 -0.73 -10.28
CA VAL A 251 3.52 0.00 -11.10
C VAL A 251 2.18 0.15 -10.36
N CYS A 252 1.65 -0.93 -9.78
CA CYS A 252 0.39 -0.89 -9.04
C CYS A 252 0.49 0.01 -7.79
N ARG A 253 1.62 -0.01 -7.09
CA ARG A 253 1.85 0.85 -5.91
C ARG A 253 1.88 2.33 -6.30
N GLU A 254 2.61 2.67 -7.36
CA GLU A 254 2.70 4.05 -7.83
C GLU A 254 1.35 4.56 -8.34
N VAL A 255 0.60 3.72 -9.05
CA VAL A 255 -0.77 4.03 -9.45
C VAL A 255 -1.63 4.31 -8.22
N ALA A 256 -1.65 3.42 -7.22
CA ALA A 256 -2.48 3.57 -6.03
C ALA A 256 -2.18 4.87 -5.25
N LYS A 257 -0.89 5.26 -5.13
CA LYS A 257 -0.50 6.53 -4.50
C LYS A 257 -0.98 7.76 -5.28
N ARG A 258 -0.93 7.71 -6.61
CA ARG A 258 -1.33 8.83 -7.50
C ARG A 258 -2.84 9.02 -7.63
N VAL A 259 -3.66 8.06 -7.21
CA VAL A 259 -5.13 8.22 -7.22
C VAL A 259 -5.58 9.40 -6.35
N GLY A 260 -4.84 9.73 -5.29
CA GLY A 260 -5.17 10.82 -4.37
C GLY A 260 -6.19 10.42 -3.31
N PHE A 261 -6.11 9.19 -2.79
CA PHE A 261 -6.93 8.79 -1.65
C PHE A 261 -6.55 9.59 -0.39
N GLN A 262 -7.55 9.89 0.44
CA GLN A 262 -7.38 10.72 1.63
C GLN A 262 -7.02 9.92 2.88
N VAL A 263 -7.07 8.59 2.79
CA VAL A 263 -6.79 7.67 3.90
C VAL A 263 -5.82 6.59 3.41
N GLN A 264 -4.77 6.32 4.18
CA GLN A 264 -3.73 5.34 3.88
C GLN A 264 -4.30 3.94 3.59
N GLY A 265 -5.27 3.48 4.39
CA GLY A 265 -5.91 2.17 4.19
C GLY A 265 -6.63 2.04 2.84
N GLN A 266 -7.11 3.14 2.24
CA GLN A 266 -7.69 3.12 0.89
C GLN A 266 -6.62 2.97 -0.19
N VAL A 267 -5.46 3.61 -0.01
CA VAL A 267 -4.29 3.44 -0.90
C VAL A 267 -3.86 1.97 -0.90
N GLU A 268 -3.69 1.38 0.28
CA GLU A 268 -3.27 -0.01 0.44
C GLU A 268 -4.30 -0.99 -0.11
N THR A 269 -5.59 -0.74 0.10
CA THR A 269 -6.67 -1.55 -0.47
C THR A 269 -6.68 -1.48 -1.99
N CYS A 270 -6.57 -0.28 -2.56
CA CYS A 270 -6.54 -0.09 -4.01
C CYS A 270 -5.33 -0.82 -4.62
N TYR A 271 -4.16 -0.64 -4.01
CA TYR A 271 -2.94 -1.35 -4.40
C TYR A 271 -3.13 -2.88 -4.36
N MET A 272 -3.61 -3.43 -3.25
CA MET A 272 -3.86 -4.86 -3.08
C MET A 272 -4.79 -5.41 -4.16
N VAL A 273 -5.92 -4.73 -4.42
CA VAL A 273 -6.91 -5.15 -5.43
C VAL A 273 -6.31 -5.11 -6.83
N LEU A 274 -5.69 -3.98 -7.22
CA LEU A 274 -5.10 -3.81 -8.55
C LEU A 274 -4.01 -4.84 -8.81
N TYR A 275 -3.10 -5.03 -7.86
CA TYR A 275 -2.00 -5.99 -7.98
C TYR A 275 -2.53 -7.43 -8.05
N SER A 276 -3.45 -7.82 -7.16
CA SER A 276 -4.02 -9.18 -7.17
C SER A 276 -4.70 -9.49 -8.49
N ILE A 277 -5.55 -8.60 -9.00
CA ILE A 277 -6.26 -8.80 -10.27
C ILE A 277 -5.27 -8.86 -11.44
N ALA A 278 -4.27 -7.97 -11.48
CA ALA A 278 -3.28 -7.94 -12.55
C ALA A 278 -2.47 -9.24 -12.59
N ILE A 279 -1.99 -9.73 -11.45
CA ILE A 279 -1.23 -10.98 -11.38
C ILE A 279 -2.11 -12.20 -11.68
N MET A 280 -3.32 -12.28 -11.13
CA MET A 280 -4.25 -13.38 -11.42
C MET A 280 -4.57 -13.45 -12.92
N PHE A 281 -4.85 -12.29 -13.54
CA PHE A 281 -5.10 -12.22 -14.98
C PHE A 281 -3.86 -12.66 -15.77
N ASN A 282 -2.68 -12.16 -15.42
CA ASN A 282 -1.43 -12.53 -16.07
C ASN A 282 -1.17 -14.04 -16.00
N VAL A 283 -1.33 -14.66 -14.82
CA VAL A 283 -1.20 -16.11 -14.62
C VAL A 283 -2.17 -16.90 -15.51
N LEU A 284 -3.42 -16.45 -15.65
CA LEU A 284 -4.39 -17.13 -16.51
C LEU A 284 -3.98 -17.08 -17.98
N VAL A 285 -3.49 -15.92 -18.45
CA VAL A 285 -2.97 -15.79 -19.83
C VAL A 285 -1.73 -16.67 -20.02
N ASP A 286 -0.81 -16.68 -19.06
CA ASP A 286 0.38 -17.53 -19.09
C ASP A 286 0.02 -19.02 -19.17
N LEU A 287 -1.02 -19.46 -18.45
CA LEU A 287 -1.50 -20.83 -18.52
C LEU A 287 -2.08 -21.19 -19.89
N VAL A 288 -2.80 -20.26 -20.54
CA VAL A 288 -3.31 -20.46 -21.90
C VAL A 288 -2.16 -20.60 -22.89
N VAL A 289 -1.14 -19.74 -22.79
CA VAL A 289 0.04 -19.82 -23.66
C VAL A 289 0.83 -21.10 -23.37
N ALA A 290 1.03 -21.46 -22.10
CA ALA A 290 1.70 -22.69 -21.68
C ALA A 290 0.99 -23.94 -22.23
N TYR A 291 -0.35 -23.97 -22.20
CA TYR A 291 -1.16 -25.01 -22.83
C TYR A 291 -0.89 -25.12 -24.33
N ARG A 292 -0.92 -23.99 -25.06
CA ARG A 292 -0.67 -23.98 -26.51
C ARG A 292 0.75 -24.43 -26.84
N MET A 293 1.74 -23.97 -26.09
CA MET A 293 3.14 -24.37 -26.27
C MET A 293 3.34 -25.86 -25.99
N ALA A 294 2.76 -26.38 -24.91
CA ALA A 294 2.81 -27.80 -24.55
C ALA A 294 2.20 -28.66 -25.66
N TYR A 295 1.02 -28.28 -26.15
CA TYR A 295 0.32 -29.00 -27.21
C TYR A 295 1.12 -29.07 -28.52
N ILE A 296 1.65 -27.93 -28.98
CA ILE A 296 2.47 -27.87 -30.20
C ILE A 296 3.72 -28.73 -30.05
N HIS A 297 4.38 -28.66 -28.90
CA HIS A 297 5.57 -29.46 -28.61
C HIS A 297 5.28 -30.96 -28.63
N MET A 298 4.20 -31.40 -27.97
CA MET A 298 3.83 -32.81 -27.91
C MET A 298 3.45 -33.39 -29.28
N ILE A 299 2.75 -32.63 -30.12
CA ILE A 299 2.43 -33.07 -31.49
C ILE A 299 3.69 -33.23 -32.33
N ARG A 300 4.62 -32.27 -32.25
CA ARG A 300 5.89 -32.32 -33.01
C ARG A 300 6.74 -33.52 -32.62
N ASN A 301 6.73 -33.91 -31.35
CA ASN A 301 7.47 -35.06 -30.84
C ASN A 301 6.73 -36.40 -31.04
N GLY A 302 5.57 -36.41 -31.71
CA GLY A 302 4.81 -37.64 -31.94
C GLY A 302 4.31 -38.31 -30.66
N VAL A 303 4.06 -37.52 -29.61
CA VAL A 303 3.61 -38.03 -28.32
C VAL A 303 2.24 -38.71 -28.45
N ARG A 304 2.12 -39.89 -27.83
CA ARG A 304 0.90 -40.70 -27.83
C ARG A 304 0.20 -40.63 -26.49
N THR A 305 -1.13 -40.72 -26.53
CA THR A 305 -2.00 -40.92 -25.37
C THR A 305 -1.80 -42.31 -24.77
N HIS A 306 -2.37 -42.56 -23.60
CA HIS A 306 -2.31 -43.87 -22.93
C HIS A 306 -2.88 -45.03 -23.80
N ASP A 307 -3.84 -44.73 -24.69
CA ASP A 307 -4.41 -45.69 -25.64
C ASP A 307 -3.59 -45.84 -26.93
N GLY A 308 -2.40 -45.23 -27.00
CA GLY A 308 -1.51 -45.32 -28.16
C GLY A 308 -1.87 -44.44 -29.35
N LYS A 309 -2.95 -43.64 -29.28
CA LYS A 309 -3.31 -42.65 -30.31
C LYS A 309 -2.39 -41.44 -30.26
N LEU A 310 -1.97 -40.90 -31.40
CA LEU A 310 -1.18 -39.67 -31.45
C LEU A 310 -2.03 -38.48 -30.96
N LEU A 311 -1.43 -37.53 -30.24
CA LEU A 311 -2.19 -36.44 -29.61
C LEU A 311 -2.97 -35.58 -30.62
N TYR A 312 -2.47 -35.42 -31.86
CA TYR A 312 -3.19 -34.68 -32.91
C TYR A 312 -4.40 -35.45 -33.48
N GLN A 313 -4.53 -36.75 -33.19
CA GLN A 313 -5.65 -37.60 -33.62
C GLN A 313 -6.78 -37.64 -32.58
N VAL A 314 -6.66 -36.88 -31.49
CA VAL A 314 -7.69 -36.78 -30.47
C VAL A 314 -8.65 -35.67 -30.87
N ASP A 315 -9.93 -36.01 -31.02
CA ASP A 315 -10.92 -35.13 -31.65
C ASP A 315 -11.46 -34.04 -30.69
N THR A 316 -11.34 -34.24 -29.38
CA THR A 316 -11.87 -33.31 -28.37
C THR A 316 -10.77 -32.61 -27.60
N GLY A 317 -10.90 -31.29 -27.45
CA GLY A 317 -10.02 -30.47 -26.62
C GLY A 317 -10.04 -30.90 -25.15
N LYS A 318 -11.19 -31.40 -24.65
CA LYS A 318 -11.28 -31.98 -23.30
C LYS A 318 -10.35 -33.19 -23.14
N GLU A 319 -10.38 -34.15 -24.06
CA GLU A 319 -9.54 -35.34 -23.98
C GLU A 319 -8.05 -35.00 -24.14
N ILE A 320 -7.71 -34.05 -25.01
CA ILE A 320 -6.34 -33.52 -25.12
C ILE A 320 -5.90 -32.93 -23.78
N PHE A 321 -6.74 -32.07 -23.20
CA PHE A 321 -6.46 -31.41 -21.93
C PHE A 321 -6.31 -32.41 -20.78
N GLU A 322 -7.20 -33.39 -20.67
CA GLU A 322 -7.19 -34.40 -19.61
C GLU A 322 -6.17 -35.52 -19.81
N SER A 323 -5.51 -35.58 -20.98
CA SER A 323 -4.45 -36.56 -21.20
C SER A 323 -3.35 -36.43 -20.13
N TYR A 324 -2.89 -37.57 -19.62
CA TYR A 324 -1.92 -37.62 -18.53
C TYR A 324 -0.67 -36.78 -18.80
N ILE A 325 -0.18 -36.81 -20.05
CA ILE A 325 1.04 -36.11 -20.44
C ILE A 325 0.82 -34.58 -20.42
N MET A 326 -0.33 -34.11 -20.90
CA MET A 326 -0.70 -32.68 -20.84
C MET A 326 -0.85 -32.22 -19.38
N GLN A 327 -1.54 -33.00 -18.56
CA GLN A 327 -1.74 -32.71 -17.14
C GLN A 327 -0.42 -32.68 -16.37
N LYS A 328 0.50 -33.61 -16.66
CA LYS A 328 1.84 -33.67 -16.05
C LYS A 328 2.70 -32.47 -16.44
N ASP A 329 2.76 -32.12 -17.71
CA ASP A 329 3.56 -30.97 -18.18
C ASP A 329 3.03 -29.63 -17.64
N LEU A 330 1.71 -29.40 -17.72
CA LEU A 330 1.10 -28.18 -17.19
C LEU A 330 1.18 -28.09 -15.67
N GLY A 331 0.96 -29.21 -14.97
CA GLY A 331 1.15 -29.29 -13.53
C GLY A 331 2.59 -28.97 -13.12
N GLY A 332 3.58 -29.47 -13.87
CA GLY A 332 4.99 -29.19 -13.64
C GLY A 332 5.38 -27.72 -13.91
N LYS A 333 4.83 -27.11 -14.95
CA LYS A 333 5.02 -25.68 -15.25
C LYS A 333 4.37 -24.78 -14.19
N LEU A 334 3.14 -25.10 -13.78
CA LEU A 334 2.44 -24.39 -12.71
C LEU A 334 3.20 -24.54 -11.38
N PHE A 335 3.69 -25.73 -11.06
CA PHE A 335 4.50 -25.94 -9.87
C PHE A 335 5.79 -25.14 -9.90
N SER A 336 6.52 -25.12 -11.03
CA SER A 336 7.74 -24.31 -11.18
C SER A 336 7.48 -22.81 -11.06
N TYR A 337 6.35 -22.33 -11.59
CA TYR A 337 5.91 -20.95 -11.41
C TYR A 337 5.62 -20.63 -9.94
N PHE A 338 4.94 -21.56 -9.26
CA PHE A 338 4.54 -21.40 -7.88
C PHE A 338 5.73 -21.49 -6.91
N PHE A 339 6.48 -22.60 -6.93
CA PHE A 339 7.58 -22.88 -6.03
C PHE A 339 8.88 -23.19 -6.79
N PRO A 340 10.01 -22.56 -6.40
CA PRO A 340 10.15 -21.58 -5.33
C PRO A 340 9.86 -20.13 -5.79
N ALA A 341 9.58 -19.93 -7.09
CA ALA A 341 9.64 -18.62 -7.74
C ALA A 341 8.65 -17.58 -7.20
N THR A 342 7.39 -17.95 -6.96
CA THR A 342 6.38 -16.99 -6.48
C THR A 342 6.25 -17.01 -4.97
N CYS A 343 6.19 -18.20 -4.36
CA CYS A 343 5.83 -18.30 -2.94
C CYS A 343 7.00 -18.23 -1.96
N LEU A 344 8.27 -18.36 -2.40
CA LEU A 344 9.42 -18.39 -1.48
C LEU A 344 10.52 -17.38 -1.83
N LEU A 345 11.05 -17.41 -3.06
CA LEU A 345 12.21 -16.60 -3.44
C LEU A 345 12.04 -15.10 -3.19
N PRO A 346 10.89 -14.46 -3.53
CA PRO A 346 10.71 -13.03 -3.28
C PRO A 346 10.90 -12.68 -1.79
N PHE A 347 10.32 -13.50 -0.90
CA PHE A 347 10.40 -13.30 0.55
C PHE A 347 11.78 -13.65 1.12
N LEU A 348 12.49 -14.60 0.51
CA LEU A 348 13.87 -14.94 0.90
C LEU A 348 14.85 -13.80 0.57
N PHE A 349 14.65 -13.14 -0.58
CA PHE A 349 15.48 -12.00 -0.99
C PHE A 349 15.05 -10.67 -0.36
N GLU A 350 13.79 -10.55 0.09
CA GLU A 350 13.25 -9.35 0.74
C GLU A 350 14.14 -8.82 1.88
N PRO A 351 14.63 -9.62 2.85
CA PRO A 351 15.51 -9.10 3.90
C PRO A 351 16.80 -8.50 3.36
N VAL A 352 17.38 -9.09 2.31
CA VAL A 352 18.60 -8.59 1.69
C VAL A 352 18.33 -7.30 0.94
N MET A 353 17.27 -7.25 0.14
CA MET A 353 16.96 -6.14 -0.75
C MET A 353 16.32 -4.94 -0.05
N LEU A 354 15.52 -5.15 0.99
CA LEU A 354 14.85 -4.06 1.72
C LEU A 354 15.63 -3.55 2.94
N TYR A 355 16.50 -4.36 3.53
CA TYR A 355 17.21 -3.98 4.74
C TYR A 355 18.72 -3.96 4.55
N VAL A 356 19.35 -5.10 4.23
CA VAL A 356 20.82 -5.20 4.22
C VAL A 356 21.44 -4.28 3.18
N LEU A 357 20.94 -4.33 1.95
CA LEU A 357 21.47 -3.54 0.84
C LEU A 357 21.21 -2.04 1.04
N PRO A 358 19.96 -1.56 1.29
CA PRO A 358 19.71 -0.15 1.57
C PRO A 358 20.51 0.37 2.76
N TYR A 359 20.57 -0.37 3.87
CA TYR A 359 21.36 0.04 5.03
C TYR A 359 22.84 0.25 4.70
N ARG A 360 23.45 -0.67 3.93
CA ARG A 360 24.87 -0.52 3.51
C ARG A 360 25.07 0.65 2.57
N LEU A 361 24.15 0.85 1.63
CA LEU A 361 24.20 1.98 0.69
C LEU A 361 24.05 3.31 1.43
N MET A 362 23.00 3.46 2.24
CA MET A 362 22.73 4.69 3.01
C MET A 362 23.85 4.97 4.02
N ARG A 363 24.40 3.95 4.68
CA ARG A 363 25.58 4.12 5.54
C ARG A 363 26.81 4.60 4.78
N THR A 364 27.02 4.11 3.57
CA THR A 364 28.15 4.58 2.76
C THR A 364 27.94 6.02 2.31
N LEU A 365 26.71 6.36 1.91
CA LEU A 365 26.32 7.71 1.50
C LEU A 365 26.51 8.72 2.64
N VAL A 366 25.90 8.47 3.81
CA VAL A 366 25.99 9.33 5.00
C VAL A 366 27.44 9.50 5.48
N ARG A 367 28.31 8.49 5.28
CA ARG A 367 29.74 8.59 5.66
C ARG A 367 30.59 9.38 4.67
N ARG A 368 30.19 9.46 3.41
CA ARG A 368 30.97 10.12 2.33
C ARG A 368 30.57 11.57 2.14
N HIS A 369 29.33 11.91 2.44
CA HIS A 369 28.74 13.23 2.18
C HIS A 369 28.59 14.00 3.49
N ALA A 370 29.51 14.93 3.76
CA ALA A 370 29.50 15.78 4.95
C ALA A 370 28.35 16.80 4.94
N GLU A 371 27.78 17.07 3.77
CA GLU A 371 26.61 17.92 3.55
C GLU A 371 25.31 17.29 4.08
N ILE A 372 25.28 15.98 4.34
CA ILE A 372 24.08 15.31 4.88
C ILE A 372 23.91 15.68 6.36
N THR A 373 22.80 16.34 6.65
CA THR A 373 22.45 16.73 8.03
C THR A 373 22.02 15.51 8.86
N PRO A 374 22.13 15.57 10.20
CA PRO A 374 21.67 14.48 11.06
C PRO A 374 20.21 14.08 10.84
N ALA A 375 19.33 15.05 10.56
CA ALA A 375 17.92 14.78 10.28
C ALA A 375 17.73 14.00 8.96
N GLN A 376 18.46 14.37 7.91
CA GLN A 376 18.43 13.62 6.64
C GLN A 376 19.02 12.22 6.82
N ALA A 377 20.08 12.07 7.62
CA ALA A 377 20.62 10.76 7.94
C ALA A 377 19.58 9.88 8.64
N GLU A 378 18.85 10.41 9.64
CA GLU A 378 17.74 9.69 10.28
C GLU A 378 16.66 9.26 9.28
N ASP A 379 16.28 10.14 8.35
CA ASP A 379 15.30 9.83 7.30
C ASP A 379 15.80 8.73 6.35
N LEU A 380 17.09 8.75 5.98
CA LEU A 380 17.70 7.73 5.13
C LEU A 380 17.80 6.36 5.82
N PHE A 381 17.94 6.34 7.15
CA PHE A 381 17.94 5.12 7.95
C PHE A 381 16.55 4.73 8.46
N ARG A 382 15.51 5.52 8.16
CA ARG A 382 14.15 5.19 8.56
C ARG A 382 13.78 3.84 7.95
N ALA A 383 13.39 2.92 8.82
CA ALA A 383 13.00 1.61 8.36
C ALA A 383 11.69 1.67 7.55
N THR A 384 11.55 0.75 6.60
CA THR A 384 10.37 0.66 5.75
C THR A 384 9.13 0.34 6.59
N SER A 385 8.06 1.09 6.36
CA SER A 385 6.76 0.85 6.99
C SER A 385 6.22 -0.54 6.63
N MET A 386 5.34 -1.09 7.47
CA MET A 386 4.71 -2.37 7.17
C MET A 386 3.94 -2.24 5.88
N ASP A 387 4.22 -3.12 4.93
CA ASP A 387 3.45 -3.21 3.71
C ASP A 387 2.29 -4.19 3.91
N LEU A 388 1.06 -3.68 3.85
CA LEU A 388 -0.13 -4.53 3.87
C LEU A 388 -0.37 -5.24 2.52
N GLY A 389 0.51 -5.04 1.53
CA GLY A 389 0.62 -5.82 0.30
C GLY A 389 0.71 -7.34 0.51
N ARG A 390 1.12 -7.78 1.70
CA ARG A 390 1.18 -9.21 2.04
C ARG A 390 -0.15 -9.94 1.86
N TYR A 391 -1.29 -9.24 2.01
CA TYR A 391 -2.60 -9.80 1.69
C TYR A 391 -2.72 -10.24 0.23
N ALA A 392 -2.21 -9.43 -0.70
CA ALA A 392 -2.23 -9.77 -2.12
C ALA A 392 -1.30 -10.95 -2.42
N ASP A 393 -0.10 -10.96 -1.84
CA ASP A 393 0.87 -12.06 -1.99
C ASP A 393 0.27 -13.42 -1.57
N ILE A 394 -0.38 -13.46 -0.39
CA ILE A 394 -1.03 -14.66 0.13
C ILE A 394 -2.21 -15.06 -0.77
N LEU A 395 -3.03 -14.10 -1.21
CA LEU A 395 -4.14 -14.37 -2.13
C LEU A 395 -3.66 -14.97 -3.47
N VAL A 396 -2.57 -14.46 -4.03
CA VAL A 396 -1.95 -14.99 -5.25
C VAL A 396 -1.43 -16.41 -5.01
N ASN A 397 -0.79 -16.68 -3.87
CA ASN A 397 -0.33 -18.03 -3.53
C ASN A 397 -1.49 -19.03 -3.42
N VAL A 398 -2.60 -18.65 -2.75
CA VAL A 398 -3.81 -19.47 -2.64
C VAL A 398 -4.44 -19.68 -4.01
N PHE A 399 -4.47 -18.66 -4.87
CA PHE A 399 -4.95 -18.77 -6.24
C PHE A 399 -4.13 -19.76 -7.06
N LEU A 400 -2.80 -19.65 -7.06
CA LEU A 400 -1.92 -20.61 -7.75
C LEU A 400 -2.09 -22.03 -7.23
N ALA A 401 -2.19 -22.20 -5.90
CA ALA A 401 -2.44 -23.50 -5.29
C ALA A 401 -3.79 -24.07 -5.71
N SER A 402 -4.84 -23.25 -5.83
CA SER A 402 -6.16 -23.70 -6.29
C SER A 402 -6.18 -24.15 -7.75
N LEU A 403 -5.33 -23.56 -8.61
CA LEU A 403 -5.23 -23.95 -10.02
C LEU A 403 -4.64 -25.35 -10.22
N VAL A 404 -3.89 -25.90 -9.25
CA VAL A 404 -3.31 -27.25 -9.37
C VAL A 404 -4.39 -28.34 -9.53
N PHE A 405 -5.62 -28.08 -9.07
CA PHE A 405 -6.73 -29.03 -9.23
C PHE A 405 -7.26 -29.13 -10.67
N LEU A 406 -6.97 -28.15 -11.52
CA LEU A 406 -7.19 -28.26 -12.96
C LEU A 406 -6.15 -29.16 -13.63
N PHE A 407 -4.96 -29.30 -13.01
CA PHE A 407 -3.79 -30.02 -13.51
C PHE A 407 -3.25 -31.08 -12.52
N PRO A 408 -4.02 -32.12 -12.11
CA PRO A 408 -3.54 -33.20 -11.22
C PRO A 408 -2.49 -34.11 -11.89
N GLY A 409 -1.32 -33.56 -12.23
CA GLY A 409 -0.17 -34.25 -12.84
C GLY A 409 0.81 -34.87 -11.84
N GLY A 410 0.42 -35.05 -10.57
CA GLY A 410 1.28 -35.55 -9.50
C GLY A 410 1.90 -34.46 -8.60
N TYR A 411 1.61 -33.18 -8.86
CA TYR A 411 2.18 -32.05 -8.11
C TYR A 411 1.33 -31.55 -6.95
N THR A 412 0.08 -32.01 -6.78
CA THR A 412 -0.86 -31.46 -5.78
C THR A 412 -0.29 -31.47 -4.35
N VAL A 413 0.20 -32.61 -3.87
CA VAL A 413 0.77 -32.71 -2.50
C VAL A 413 2.02 -31.84 -2.37
N LEU A 414 2.86 -31.80 -3.41
CA LEU A 414 4.06 -30.95 -3.44
C LEU A 414 3.69 -29.47 -3.38
N THR A 415 2.69 -29.03 -4.15
CA THR A 415 2.20 -27.65 -4.16
C THR A 415 1.69 -27.23 -2.77
N PHE A 416 0.87 -28.05 -2.12
CA PHE A 416 0.37 -27.72 -0.77
C PHE A 416 1.46 -27.81 0.30
N GLY A 417 2.39 -28.77 0.21
CA GLY A 417 3.56 -28.82 1.09
C GLY A 417 4.44 -27.58 0.96
N ALA A 418 4.71 -27.15 -0.28
CA ALA A 418 5.42 -25.91 -0.58
C ALA A 418 4.67 -24.68 -0.08
N LEU A 419 3.33 -24.63 -0.25
CA LEU A 419 2.50 -23.54 0.29
C LEU A 419 2.67 -23.42 1.80
N VAL A 420 2.55 -24.52 2.54
CA VAL A 420 2.71 -24.54 4.01
C VAL A 420 4.10 -24.08 4.41
N LEU A 421 5.15 -24.66 3.81
CA LEU A 421 6.54 -24.32 4.12
C LEU A 421 6.81 -22.82 3.91
N SER A 422 6.38 -22.29 2.76
CA SER A 422 6.52 -20.87 2.42
C SER A 422 5.75 -19.97 3.38
N HIS A 423 4.52 -20.32 3.76
CA HIS A 423 3.72 -19.48 4.66
C HIS A 423 4.24 -19.50 6.10
N VAL A 424 4.80 -20.63 6.56
CA VAL A 424 5.53 -20.68 7.84
C VAL A 424 6.73 -19.74 7.81
N TYR A 425 7.52 -19.77 6.73
CA TYR A 425 8.64 -18.83 6.57
C TYR A 425 8.17 -17.37 6.57
N ILE A 426 7.17 -17.02 5.75
CA ILE A 426 6.61 -15.66 5.66
C ILE A 426 6.12 -15.19 7.03
N TYR A 427 5.39 -16.05 7.76
CA TYR A 427 4.91 -15.73 9.10
C TYR A 427 6.06 -15.47 10.08
N CYS A 428 7.05 -16.35 10.14
CA CYS A 428 8.22 -16.17 11.02
C CYS A 428 9.02 -14.92 10.66
N TYR A 429 9.19 -14.66 9.36
CA TYR A 429 9.89 -13.49 8.85
C TYR A 429 9.15 -12.19 9.21
N ASP A 430 7.87 -12.07 8.86
CA ASP A 430 7.08 -10.88 9.15
C ASP A 430 6.88 -10.66 10.66
N HIS A 431 6.77 -11.74 11.46
CA HIS A 431 6.77 -11.64 12.91
C HIS A 431 8.07 -11.00 13.44
N CYS A 432 9.22 -11.45 12.94
CA CYS A 432 10.51 -10.86 13.28
C CYS A 432 10.59 -9.39 12.85
N ARG A 433 10.12 -9.05 11.64
CA ARG A 433 10.12 -7.68 11.12
C ARG A 433 9.27 -6.74 11.96
N VAL A 434 8.04 -7.12 12.28
CA VAL A 434 7.13 -6.28 13.07
C VAL A 434 7.74 -5.96 14.43
N LEU A 435 8.46 -6.91 15.03
CA LEU A 435 9.09 -6.72 16.34
C LEU A 435 10.43 -5.97 16.30
N ARG A 436 11.17 -5.99 15.19
CA ARG A 436 12.58 -5.56 15.16
C ARG A 436 12.92 -4.50 14.13
N ALA A 437 12.14 -4.36 13.07
CA ALA A 437 12.52 -3.58 11.91
C ALA A 437 11.45 -2.59 11.47
N VAL A 438 10.17 -2.85 11.68
CA VAL A 438 9.09 -1.98 11.19
C VAL A 438 8.82 -0.85 12.19
N PRO A 439 8.71 0.42 11.75
CA PRO A 439 8.30 1.51 12.62
C PRO A 439 6.85 1.30 13.10
N SER A 440 6.47 1.92 14.22
CA SER A 440 5.09 1.86 14.69
C SER A 440 4.10 2.20 13.58
N PHE A 441 3.05 1.39 13.44
CA PHE A 441 2.00 1.56 12.43
C PHE A 441 0.63 1.35 13.06
N CYS A 442 -0.39 1.99 12.46
CA CYS A 442 -1.75 1.96 12.97
C CYS A 442 -2.68 1.25 11.98
N VAL A 443 -3.34 0.18 12.43
CA VAL A 443 -4.41 -0.50 11.68
C VAL A 443 -5.76 0.01 12.18
N SER A 444 -6.31 1.02 11.49
CA SER A 444 -7.50 1.74 11.95
C SER A 444 -8.83 1.25 11.37
N SER A 445 -8.79 0.45 10.29
CA SER A 445 -9.96 0.02 9.52
C SER A 445 -9.86 -1.44 9.08
N TYR A 446 -11.03 -2.10 8.99
CA TYR A 446 -11.17 -3.45 8.46
C TYR A 446 -11.29 -3.51 6.93
N ILE A 447 -11.28 -2.35 6.23
CA ILE A 447 -11.53 -2.27 4.79
C ILE A 447 -10.66 -3.22 3.99
N LEU A 448 -9.36 -3.28 4.28
CA LEU A 448 -8.42 -4.15 3.58
C LEU A 448 -8.77 -5.63 3.76
N SER A 449 -9.09 -6.04 5.00
CA SER A 449 -9.48 -7.41 5.33
C SER A 449 -10.79 -7.80 4.65
N SER A 450 -11.77 -6.88 4.61
CA SER A 450 -13.03 -7.09 3.89
C SER A 450 -12.81 -7.30 2.40
N TRP A 451 -11.97 -6.47 1.76
CA TRP A 451 -11.65 -6.63 0.33
C TRP A 451 -10.81 -7.87 0.05
N SER A 452 -9.89 -8.24 0.95
CA SER A 452 -9.14 -9.49 0.82
C SER A 452 -10.06 -10.71 0.89
N SER A 453 -11.01 -10.71 1.82
CA SER A 453 -12.04 -11.74 1.93
C SER A 453 -12.91 -11.81 0.68
N ALA A 454 -13.29 -10.66 0.12
CA ALA A 454 -14.01 -10.60 -1.14
C ALA A 454 -13.19 -11.19 -2.31
N LEU A 455 -11.89 -10.88 -2.40
CA LEU A 455 -11.00 -11.44 -3.43
C LEU A 455 -10.77 -12.95 -3.26
N LEU A 456 -10.83 -13.48 -2.04
CA LEU A 456 -10.75 -14.93 -1.77
C LEU A 456 -11.89 -15.71 -2.42
N SER A 457 -13.00 -15.05 -2.78
CA SER A 457 -14.07 -15.68 -3.58
C SER A 457 -13.59 -16.18 -4.94
N VAL A 458 -12.54 -15.58 -5.52
CA VAL A 458 -11.99 -15.96 -6.82
C VAL A 458 -11.32 -17.33 -6.77
N PRO A 459 -10.29 -17.60 -5.92
CA PRO A 459 -9.71 -18.94 -5.81
C PRO A 459 -10.73 -19.98 -5.35
N CYS A 460 -11.66 -19.65 -4.44
CA CYS A 460 -12.71 -20.58 -4.03
C CYS A 460 -13.69 -20.91 -5.18
N GLY A 461 -14.07 -19.92 -5.99
CA GLY A 461 -14.86 -20.14 -7.20
C GLY A 461 -14.12 -20.99 -8.22
N MET A 462 -12.81 -20.81 -8.35
CA MET A 462 -11.95 -21.62 -9.22
C MET A 462 -11.91 -23.08 -8.77
N LEU A 463 -11.88 -23.36 -7.46
CA LEU A 463 -12.01 -24.73 -6.93
C LEU A 463 -13.34 -25.36 -7.36
N LEU A 464 -14.45 -24.64 -7.25
CA LEU A 464 -15.76 -25.16 -7.66
C LEU A 464 -15.82 -25.41 -9.18
N ALA A 465 -15.22 -24.53 -9.98
CA ALA A 465 -15.08 -24.74 -11.42
C ALA A 465 -14.23 -25.99 -11.73
N ALA A 466 -13.13 -26.20 -11.02
CA ALA A 466 -12.28 -27.38 -11.17
C ALA A 466 -13.01 -28.67 -10.80
N VAL A 467 -13.77 -28.68 -9.70
CA VAL A 467 -14.63 -29.81 -9.32
C VAL A 467 -15.67 -30.09 -10.40
N THR A 468 -16.35 -29.06 -10.89
CA THR A 468 -17.36 -29.19 -11.96
C THR A 468 -16.74 -29.78 -13.23
N PHE A 469 -15.55 -29.33 -13.61
CA PHE A 469 -14.82 -29.84 -14.77
C PHE A 469 -14.41 -31.31 -14.59
N LYS A 470 -13.76 -31.64 -13.46
CA LYS A 470 -13.16 -32.96 -13.21
C LYS A 470 -14.19 -34.05 -12.88
N THR A 471 -15.36 -33.69 -12.37
CA THR A 471 -16.46 -34.64 -12.08
C THR A 471 -17.36 -34.91 -13.28
N ASN A 472 -17.25 -34.14 -14.36
CA ASN A 472 -18.07 -34.32 -15.57
C ASN A 472 -17.94 -35.74 -16.13
N CYS A 473 -19.07 -36.44 -16.25
CA CYS A 473 -19.18 -37.83 -16.69
C CYS A 473 -18.54 -38.88 -15.76
N ARG A 474 -18.25 -38.55 -14.48
CA ARG A 474 -17.95 -39.58 -13.47
C ARG A 474 -19.25 -40.24 -12.97
N ALA A 475 -19.14 -41.48 -12.49
CA ALA A 475 -20.27 -42.19 -11.91
C ALA A 475 -20.94 -41.33 -10.79
N GLY A 476 -22.25 -41.13 -10.89
CA GLY A 476 -23.03 -40.30 -9.96
C GLY A 476 -23.07 -38.80 -10.28
N PHE A 477 -22.39 -38.33 -11.33
CA PHE A 477 -22.36 -36.92 -11.73
C PHE A 477 -22.96 -36.69 -13.12
N PRO A 478 -23.50 -35.48 -13.41
CA PRO A 478 -23.97 -35.13 -14.74
C PRO A 478 -22.88 -35.27 -15.80
N CYS A 479 -23.27 -35.69 -17.00
CA CYS A 479 -22.36 -35.80 -18.15
C CYS A 479 -22.77 -34.83 -19.24
N VAL A 480 -21.87 -33.92 -19.60
CA VAL A 480 -21.99 -33.02 -20.76
C VAL A 480 -20.90 -33.37 -21.74
N LYS A 481 -21.31 -33.75 -22.95
CA LYS A 481 -20.42 -34.10 -24.05
C LYS A 481 -19.97 -32.89 -24.86
N GLU A 482 -20.82 -31.88 -24.99
CA GLU A 482 -20.49 -30.64 -25.69
C GLU A 482 -19.53 -29.78 -24.88
N GLU A 483 -18.38 -29.43 -25.45
CA GLU A 483 -17.33 -28.69 -24.77
C GLU A 483 -17.78 -27.28 -24.36
N HIS A 484 -18.45 -26.55 -25.27
CA HIS A 484 -18.98 -25.22 -24.97
C HIS A 484 -19.93 -25.25 -23.78
N SER A 485 -20.82 -26.23 -23.73
CA SER A 485 -21.77 -26.43 -22.64
C SER A 485 -21.06 -26.78 -21.32
N LEU A 486 -19.95 -27.54 -21.36
CA LEU A 486 -19.12 -27.80 -20.18
C LEU A 486 -18.42 -26.53 -19.67
N TYR A 487 -17.78 -25.77 -20.55
CA TYR A 487 -17.11 -24.53 -20.16
C TYR A 487 -18.08 -23.50 -19.59
N MET A 488 -19.28 -23.39 -20.19
CA MET A 488 -20.35 -22.54 -19.64
C MET A 488 -20.82 -23.00 -18.27
N ARG A 489 -20.90 -24.31 -18.00
CA ARG A 489 -21.20 -24.82 -16.65
C ARG A 489 -20.11 -24.48 -15.64
N CYS A 490 -18.83 -24.63 -16.01
CA CYS A 490 -17.71 -24.24 -15.15
C CYS A 490 -17.73 -22.73 -14.85
N ALA A 491 -17.94 -21.90 -15.87
CA ALA A 491 -18.06 -20.44 -15.73
C ALA A 491 -19.25 -20.07 -14.84
N THR A 492 -20.41 -20.71 -15.06
CA THR A 492 -21.61 -20.50 -14.23
C THR A 492 -21.34 -20.88 -12.78
N ALA A 493 -20.71 -22.03 -12.52
CA ALA A 493 -20.36 -22.46 -11.17
C ALA A 493 -19.39 -21.46 -10.50
N PHE A 494 -18.38 -20.98 -11.21
CA PHE A 494 -17.46 -19.94 -10.75
C PHE A 494 -18.19 -18.65 -10.36
N PHE A 495 -18.96 -18.06 -11.29
CA PHE A 495 -19.64 -16.78 -11.06
C PHE A 495 -20.75 -16.90 -10.01
N LEU A 496 -21.45 -18.04 -9.95
CA LEU A 496 -22.43 -18.31 -8.91
C LEU A 496 -21.76 -18.37 -7.53
N HIS A 497 -20.63 -19.07 -7.40
CA HIS A 497 -19.89 -19.09 -6.14
C HIS A 497 -19.44 -17.69 -5.74
N VAL A 498 -18.83 -16.92 -6.65
CA VAL A 498 -18.41 -15.54 -6.37
C VAL A 498 -19.61 -14.69 -5.93
N GLY A 499 -20.74 -14.76 -6.65
CA GLY A 499 -21.96 -14.04 -6.30
C GLY A 499 -22.49 -14.40 -4.92
N VAL A 500 -22.60 -15.70 -4.61
CA VAL A 500 -23.05 -16.19 -3.29
C VAL A 500 -22.07 -15.78 -2.19
N HIS A 501 -20.77 -15.91 -2.42
CA HIS A 501 -19.73 -15.53 -1.45
C HIS A 501 -19.81 -14.05 -1.12
N LEU A 502 -19.87 -13.18 -2.14
CA LEU A 502 -20.00 -11.74 -1.94
C LEU A 502 -21.33 -11.35 -1.29
N PHE A 503 -22.42 -12.06 -1.60
CA PHE A 503 -23.70 -11.88 -0.93
C PHE A 503 -23.61 -12.23 0.57
N LEU A 504 -22.99 -13.37 0.91
CA LEU A 504 -22.78 -13.77 2.30
C LEU A 504 -21.93 -12.76 3.06
N LEU A 505 -20.84 -12.27 2.46
CA LEU A 505 -19.98 -11.25 3.08
C LEU A 505 -20.67 -9.89 3.23
N GLY A 506 -21.46 -9.48 2.23
CA GLY A 506 -22.08 -8.16 2.19
C GLY A 506 -23.37 -8.04 3.00
N TYR A 507 -24.13 -9.13 3.13
CA TYR A 507 -25.46 -9.11 3.75
C TYR A 507 -25.58 -10.02 4.96
N VAL A 508 -25.04 -11.24 4.90
CA VAL A 508 -25.23 -12.22 5.99
C VAL A 508 -24.25 -11.97 7.14
N LEU A 509 -22.96 -11.79 6.85
CA LEU A 509 -21.94 -11.59 7.88
C LEU A 509 -22.17 -10.34 8.74
N PRO A 510 -22.60 -9.17 8.19
CA PRO A 510 -22.94 -8.02 9.01
C PRO A 510 -24.10 -8.26 9.98
N CYS A 511 -25.05 -9.16 9.66
CA CYS A 511 -26.11 -9.55 10.59
C CYS A 511 -25.59 -10.31 11.82
N PHE A 512 -24.41 -10.90 11.74
CA PHE A 512 -23.72 -11.56 12.86
C PHE A 512 -22.57 -10.72 13.42
N GLY A 513 -22.42 -9.48 12.95
CA GLY A 513 -21.39 -8.56 13.44
C GLY A 513 -21.57 -8.30 14.94
N ARG A 514 -20.47 -8.31 15.70
CA ARG A 514 -20.47 -7.92 17.10
C ARG A 514 -21.08 -6.52 17.25
N GLU A 515 -21.84 -6.31 18.32
CA GLU A 515 -22.28 -4.98 18.76
C GLU A 515 -21.12 -3.98 18.71
N ARG A 516 -21.43 -2.73 18.34
CA ARG A 516 -20.46 -1.63 18.35
C ARG A 516 -19.63 -1.72 19.62
N THR A 517 -18.31 -1.58 19.48
CA THR A 517 -17.39 -1.47 20.61
C THR A 517 -18.00 -0.54 21.66
N THR A 518 -18.01 -0.97 22.91
CA THR A 518 -18.52 -0.16 24.02
C THR A 518 -17.93 1.25 23.91
N PRO A 519 -18.77 2.30 23.88
CA PRO A 519 -18.29 3.66 23.72
C PRO A 519 -17.17 3.98 24.72
N SER A 520 -16.17 4.71 24.27
CA SER A 520 -15.07 5.15 25.10
C SER A 520 -15.62 5.98 26.26
N LYS A 521 -15.36 5.51 27.48
CA LYS A 521 -15.64 6.27 28.70
C LYS A 521 -14.59 7.35 28.96
N SER A 522 -13.43 7.26 28.31
CA SER A 522 -12.34 8.22 28.44
C SER A 522 -12.64 9.50 27.67
N THR A 523 -12.07 10.61 28.15
CA THR A 523 -12.10 11.90 27.45
C THR A 523 -11.02 12.00 26.37
N PHE A 524 -11.17 12.94 25.45
CA PHE A 524 -10.13 13.29 24.48
C PHE A 524 -8.83 13.67 25.17
N GLU A 525 -8.89 14.45 26.26
CA GLU A 525 -7.70 14.83 27.03
C GLU A 525 -6.95 13.60 27.56
N GLU A 526 -7.65 12.63 28.15
CA GLU A 526 -7.03 11.41 28.67
C GLU A 526 -6.39 10.57 27.57
N CYS A 527 -7.05 10.44 26.41
CA CYS A 527 -6.50 9.74 25.26
C CYS A 527 -5.29 10.48 24.66
N SER A 528 -5.36 11.81 24.57
CA SER A 528 -4.31 12.68 24.03
C SER A 528 -3.07 12.74 24.91
N ARG A 529 -3.18 12.49 26.22
CA ARG A 529 -1.99 12.27 27.08
C ARG A 529 -1.19 11.03 26.71
N GLN A 530 -1.82 10.00 26.14
CA GLN A 530 -1.19 8.72 25.81
C GLN A 530 -0.82 8.62 24.32
N CYS A 531 -1.43 9.42 23.45
CA CYS A 531 -1.25 9.35 22.01
C CYS A 531 -0.84 10.71 21.43
N ALA A 532 0.39 10.79 20.94
CA ALA A 532 0.97 11.98 20.33
C ALA A 532 0.27 12.43 19.02
N GLN A 533 -0.30 11.46 18.30
CA GLN A 533 -0.88 11.67 16.98
C GLN A 533 -2.36 12.05 17.11
N SER A 534 -2.65 13.34 17.05
CA SER A 534 -4.00 13.92 17.13
C SER A 534 -4.43 14.54 15.80
N TRP A 535 -5.70 14.93 15.68
CA TRP A 535 -6.23 15.66 14.51
C TRP A 535 -5.60 17.05 14.31
N PHE A 536 -4.91 17.56 15.33
CA PHE A 536 -4.19 18.83 15.29
C PHE A 536 -2.72 18.61 14.93
N THR A 537 -2.02 17.72 15.65
CA THR A 537 -0.57 17.47 15.48
C THR A 537 -0.21 16.74 14.18
N MET A 538 -1.17 16.05 13.56
CA MET A 538 -0.97 15.41 12.26
C MET A 538 -1.31 16.31 11.06
N ASN A 539 -1.93 17.48 11.29
CA ASN A 539 -2.25 18.42 10.22
C ASN A 539 -1.10 19.47 10.11
N PRO A 540 -0.28 19.40 9.04
CA PRO A 540 0.89 20.27 8.91
C PRO A 540 0.53 21.75 8.87
N VAL A 541 -0.54 22.10 8.16
CA VAL A 541 -0.99 23.50 8.04
C VAL A 541 -1.56 24.00 9.35
N HIS A 542 -2.29 23.17 10.10
CA HIS A 542 -2.78 23.55 11.43
C HIS A 542 -1.62 23.89 12.39
N CYS A 543 -0.55 23.07 12.37
CA CYS A 543 0.64 23.31 13.19
C CYS A 543 1.32 24.64 12.83
N LEU A 544 1.52 24.92 11.53
CA LEU A 544 2.11 26.19 11.07
C LEU A 544 1.22 27.40 11.42
N ARG A 545 -0.10 27.29 11.22
CA ARG A 545 -1.05 28.35 11.57
C ARG A 545 -1.03 28.64 13.07
N SER A 546 -0.87 27.60 13.91
CA SER A 546 -0.72 27.76 15.35
C SER A 546 0.45 28.66 15.73
N THR A 547 1.53 28.67 14.94
CA THR A 547 2.70 29.52 15.16
C THR A 547 2.55 30.90 14.55
N TYR A 548 2.15 30.99 13.28
CA TYR A 548 2.25 32.22 12.50
C TYR A 548 0.99 33.08 12.47
N ILE A 549 -0.19 32.50 12.75
CA ILE A 549 -1.49 33.21 12.66
C ILE A 549 -2.14 33.33 14.03
N TYR A 550 -2.11 32.25 14.79
CA TYR A 550 -2.67 32.23 16.14
C TYR A 550 -1.67 32.66 17.21
N GLU A 551 -0.36 32.56 16.91
CA GLU A 551 0.72 32.92 17.83
C GLU A 551 0.60 32.23 19.21
N HIS A 552 0.17 30.96 19.20
CA HIS A 552 0.04 30.17 20.43
C HIS A 552 1.40 29.95 21.09
N ASN A 553 1.43 29.96 22.43
CA ASN A 553 2.65 29.78 23.22
C ASN A 553 2.46 28.70 24.32
N PRO A 554 3.08 27.51 24.19
CA PRO A 554 3.79 27.02 23.02
C PRO A 554 2.83 26.68 21.86
N PRO A 555 3.26 26.73 20.58
CA PRO A 555 2.41 26.38 19.46
C PRO A 555 2.13 24.87 19.38
N CYS A 556 1.14 24.48 18.55
CA CYS A 556 0.91 23.09 18.19
C CYS A 556 2.06 22.58 17.33
N ASP A 557 2.92 21.74 17.91
CA ASP A 557 4.04 21.12 17.20
C ASP A 557 3.55 19.96 16.31
N PHE A 558 4.14 19.83 15.12
CA PHE A 558 3.84 18.71 14.22
C PHE A 558 4.41 17.40 14.78
N CYS A 559 3.64 16.33 14.74
CA CYS A 559 4.06 15.01 15.25
C CYS A 559 4.81 14.22 14.17
N ALA A 560 6.14 14.32 14.17
CA ALA A 560 6.98 13.41 13.38
C ALA A 560 7.17 12.08 14.11
N VAL A 561 6.96 10.97 13.40
CA VAL A 561 7.10 9.61 13.94
C VAL A 561 8.53 9.38 14.44
N GLY A 562 8.66 8.89 15.67
CA GLY A 562 9.94 8.71 16.37
C GLY A 562 10.49 9.97 17.05
N LYS A 563 9.78 11.11 16.92
CA LYS A 563 10.15 12.41 17.53
C LYS A 563 9.01 12.95 18.40
N GLU A 564 8.18 12.07 18.94
CA GLU A 564 7.02 12.43 19.76
C GLU A 564 7.43 13.19 21.04
N HIS A 565 8.64 12.94 21.55
CA HIS A 565 9.23 13.65 22.69
C HIS A 565 9.54 15.14 22.44
N LEU A 566 9.48 15.60 21.18
CA LEU A 566 9.65 17.01 20.84
C LEU A 566 8.33 17.80 20.91
N LEU A 567 7.19 17.14 21.12
CA LEU A 567 5.91 17.82 21.25
C LEU A 567 5.83 18.58 22.57
N ARG A 568 5.48 19.87 22.52
CA ARG A 568 5.24 20.68 23.71
C ARG A 568 3.77 20.70 24.07
N ARG A 569 3.51 20.53 25.37
CA ARG A 569 2.16 20.55 25.92
C ARG A 569 1.57 21.96 25.90
N ASN A 570 0.34 22.09 25.40
CA ASN A 570 -0.46 23.31 25.52
C ASN A 570 -1.95 22.96 25.67
N LYS A 571 -2.42 22.95 26.93
CA LYS A 571 -3.81 22.60 27.27
C LYS A 571 -4.84 23.54 26.66
N ALA A 572 -4.49 24.81 26.42
CA ALA A 572 -5.42 25.81 25.90
C ALA A 572 -5.86 25.50 24.46
N ILE A 573 -5.07 24.72 23.73
CA ILE A 573 -5.29 24.38 22.32
C ILE A 573 -5.43 22.86 22.11
N GLY A 574 -5.78 22.12 23.17
CA GLY A 574 -6.03 20.68 23.09
C GLY A 574 -4.79 19.80 22.96
N GLN A 575 -3.59 20.32 23.27
CA GLN A 575 -2.33 19.57 23.27
C GLN A 575 -2.01 19.05 24.67
N TYR A 576 -2.21 17.74 24.88
CA TYR A 576 -2.07 17.11 26.20
C TYR A 576 -0.93 16.10 26.29
N PHE A 577 -0.37 15.68 25.16
CA PHE A 577 0.75 14.74 25.11
C PHE A 577 2.03 15.38 25.64
N GLU A 578 2.79 14.61 26.42
CA GLU A 578 4.10 15.00 26.93
C GLU A 578 4.89 13.70 27.12
N ALA A 579 6.05 13.60 26.47
CA ALA A 579 6.94 12.46 26.60
C ALA A 579 8.35 12.94 26.93
N GLN A 580 9.04 12.17 27.77
CA GLN A 580 10.47 12.38 27.99
C GLN A 580 11.25 11.83 26.80
N ALA A 581 12.38 12.45 26.48
CA ALA A 581 13.32 11.88 25.53
C ALA A 581 13.73 10.48 26.03
N ALA A 582 13.74 9.49 25.14
CA ALA A 582 14.24 8.17 25.50
C ALA A 582 15.72 8.28 25.88
N ASP A 583 16.08 7.82 27.07
CA ASP A 583 17.48 7.63 27.47
C ASP A 583 18.10 6.57 26.53
N HIS A 584 18.91 7.02 25.58
CA HIS A 584 19.61 6.16 24.61
C HIS A 584 21.06 5.90 25.02
#